data_AF-A0A921R6P7-F1
#
_entry.id   AF-A0A921R6P7-F1
#
_cell.length_a   1.000
_cell.length_b   1.000
_cell.length_c   1.000
_cell.angle_alpha   90.00
_cell.angle_beta   90.00
_cell.angle_gamma   90.00
#
_symmetry.space_group_name_H-M   'P 1'
#
loop_
_entity.id
_entity.type
_entity.pdbx_description
1 polymer ?
#
loop_
_entity_poly.entity_id
_entity_poly.type
_entity_poly.pdbx_seq_one_letter_code
_entity_poly.pdbx_strand_id
1 'polypeptide(L)'
;MDVRRLGGRIAAALRALAAGGSLMPIPSWVANGLAMISLVLSSCDLLRLCSDRDRRLLFPLRCREFVTVFCQLASILYLFGLCGTGIASANSETHACRDQGGSPDQTRAAAAADATEALRDGVEDGDEEIVAAVVSGALPSHHLESRLGDCHRAARLRREALRRMTGRGVEGLPLDGMDYQAILGQCCEMPVGYVQIPVGVAGPLLLDGEQYHIPMATTEGCLVASVNRGCRAIAASGGAVSSLFRDAMSRAPVVKLPSIKRAAELKEFAEALTNFETLAAVFNRSSRFGKLQGINCALAGRNVYIRFTCSTGDAMGMNMVSKGVENVLGYLQTDFPDMDIISLSGNYCSDKKPAAVNWIEGRGKSVACEATVKGGVVQSVLKTTVQKLVELNIVKNLVGSAVAGALGGFNAHASNIVTALFIATGQDPAQNVESSQCLTMMEAVNDGCDLHISVTMPSIEVGTIGGGTCLTSQAACLNLLGVKGPNLDSPGANAKLLATIVAGSVLAGELSLMAALASGQLVKSHMKYNRSSKDVQGAAS
;
A
#
# COMPACT_ATOMS: atom_id res chain seq x y z
N MET A 1 -35.91 -50.06 -29.52
CA MET A 1 -36.21 -50.21 -28.09
C MET A 1 -37.14 -49.07 -27.68
N ASP A 2 -38.27 -49.41 -27.09
CA ASP A 2 -39.48 -48.60 -27.05
C ASP A 2 -39.39 -47.42 -26.05
N VAL A 3 -39.44 -46.18 -26.55
CA VAL A 3 -39.25 -44.92 -25.79
C VAL A 3 -40.29 -44.76 -24.66
N ARG A 4 -41.45 -45.41 -24.79
CA ARG A 4 -42.49 -45.44 -23.74
C ARG A 4 -42.10 -46.25 -22.51
N ARG A 5 -41.23 -47.26 -22.64
CA ARG A 5 -40.73 -48.05 -21.49
C ARG A 5 -39.66 -47.33 -20.68
N LEU A 6 -38.90 -46.42 -21.31
CA LEU A 6 -37.89 -45.60 -20.62
C LEU A 6 -38.53 -44.47 -19.81
N GLY A 7 -39.55 -43.80 -20.36
CA GLY A 7 -40.32 -42.78 -19.65
C GLY A 7 -41.04 -43.31 -18.40
N GLY A 8 -41.58 -44.54 -18.47
CA GLY A 8 -42.20 -45.19 -17.31
C GLY A 8 -41.22 -45.53 -16.19
N ARG A 9 -39.97 -45.88 -16.52
CA ARG A 9 -38.90 -46.18 -15.54
C ARG A 9 -38.37 -44.91 -14.87
N ILE A 10 -38.27 -43.80 -15.60
CA ILE A 10 -37.86 -42.50 -15.06
C ILE A 10 -38.95 -41.92 -14.15
N ALA A 11 -40.23 -42.03 -14.54
CA ALA A 11 -41.35 -41.60 -13.70
C ALA A 11 -41.49 -42.45 -12.42
N ALA A 12 -41.19 -43.75 -12.49
CA ALA A 12 -41.16 -44.63 -11.31
C ALA A 12 -39.98 -44.29 -10.37
N ALA A 13 -38.80 -43.98 -10.92
CA ALA A 13 -37.64 -43.54 -10.14
C ALA A 13 -37.87 -42.19 -9.46
N LEU A 14 -38.52 -41.24 -10.14
CA LEU A 14 -38.87 -39.93 -9.56
C LEU A 14 -39.94 -40.02 -8.46
N ARG A 15 -40.90 -40.95 -8.58
CA ARG A 15 -41.87 -41.22 -7.49
C ARG A 15 -41.23 -41.91 -6.29
N ALA A 16 -40.25 -42.80 -6.52
CA ALA A 16 -39.46 -43.39 -5.43
C ALA A 16 -38.58 -42.35 -4.72
N LEU A 17 -38.09 -41.33 -5.43
CA LEU A 17 -37.36 -40.18 -4.88
C LEU A 17 -38.25 -39.22 -4.07
N ALA A 18 -39.52 -39.04 -4.46
CA ALA A 18 -40.47 -38.21 -3.72
C ALA A 18 -41.04 -38.90 -2.47
N ALA A 19 -41.02 -40.25 -2.43
CA ALA A 19 -41.51 -41.05 -1.31
C ALA A 19 -40.38 -41.47 -0.35
N GLY A 20 -39.75 -40.49 0.30
CA GLY A 20 -39.12 -40.64 1.63
C GLY A 20 -38.09 -41.76 1.85
N GLY A 21 -37.44 -42.30 0.81
CA GLY A 21 -36.39 -43.31 0.95
C GLY A 21 -35.00 -42.66 1.11
N SER A 22 -34.36 -42.86 2.26
CA SER A 22 -32.99 -42.41 2.54
C SER A 22 -31.99 -42.99 1.54
N LEU A 23 -31.59 -42.21 0.54
CA LEU A 23 -30.35 -42.46 -0.20
C LEU A 23 -29.18 -42.15 0.75
N MET A 24 -28.25 -43.08 0.90
CA MET A 24 -27.00 -42.81 1.61
C MET A 24 -26.35 -41.53 1.06
N PRO A 25 -25.92 -40.57 1.89
CA PRO A 25 -25.30 -39.35 1.41
C PRO A 25 -24.02 -39.74 0.65
N ILE A 26 -23.94 -39.34 -0.61
CA ILE A 26 -22.69 -39.42 -1.39
C ILE A 26 -21.63 -38.67 -0.58
N PRO A 27 -20.49 -39.29 -0.24
CA PRO A 27 -19.44 -38.60 0.51
C PRO A 27 -19.06 -37.30 -0.21
N SER A 28 -18.89 -36.21 0.54
CA SER A 28 -18.65 -34.87 -0.01
C SER A 28 -17.46 -34.83 -0.97
N TRP A 29 -16.41 -35.62 -0.71
CA TRP A 29 -15.25 -35.75 -1.60
C TRP A 29 -15.60 -36.38 -2.97
N VAL A 30 -16.56 -37.31 -3.01
CA VAL A 30 -17.05 -37.91 -4.27
C VAL A 30 -17.89 -36.89 -5.04
N ALA A 31 -18.79 -36.17 -4.37
CA ALA A 31 -19.61 -35.14 -5.00
C ALA A 31 -18.77 -33.98 -5.55
N ASN A 32 -17.77 -33.53 -4.79
CA ASN A 32 -16.79 -32.52 -5.21
C ASN A 32 -15.94 -33.00 -6.39
N GLY A 33 -15.48 -34.26 -6.34
CA GLY A 33 -14.74 -34.88 -7.44
C GLY A 33 -15.56 -34.93 -8.74
N LEU A 34 -16.83 -35.34 -8.66
CA LEU A 34 -17.74 -35.36 -9.80
C LEU A 34 -18.03 -33.96 -10.36
N ALA A 35 -18.21 -32.96 -9.50
CA ALA A 35 -18.42 -31.57 -9.91
C ALA A 35 -17.18 -30.99 -10.63
N MET A 36 -15.97 -31.29 -10.13
CA MET A 36 -14.72 -30.86 -10.77
C MET A 36 -14.49 -31.56 -12.11
N ILE A 37 -14.74 -32.86 -12.20
CA ILE A 37 -14.64 -33.60 -13.47
C ILE A 37 -15.65 -33.06 -14.48
N SER A 38 -16.90 -32.83 -14.05
CA SER A 38 -17.94 -32.22 -14.89
C SER A 38 -17.51 -30.85 -15.41
N LEU A 39 -17.01 -29.96 -14.53
CA LEU A 39 -16.52 -28.63 -14.88
C LEU A 39 -15.39 -28.67 -15.92
N VAL A 40 -14.40 -29.55 -15.73
CA VAL A 40 -13.27 -29.69 -16.65
C VAL A 40 -13.75 -30.18 -18.01
N LEU A 41 -14.58 -31.22 -18.04
CA LEU A 41 -15.08 -31.78 -19.29
C LEU A 41 -15.98 -30.80 -20.05
N SER A 42 -16.88 -30.08 -19.37
CA SER A 42 -17.71 -29.06 -20.02
C SER A 42 -16.89 -27.85 -20.48
N SER A 43 -15.86 -27.45 -19.74
CA SER A 43 -14.93 -26.38 -20.17
C SER A 43 -14.14 -26.78 -21.42
N CYS A 44 -13.63 -28.01 -21.48
CA CYS A 44 -12.95 -28.54 -22.66
C CYS A 44 -13.88 -28.60 -23.88
N ASP A 45 -15.13 -29.02 -23.71
CA ASP A 45 -16.10 -29.05 -24.83
C ASP A 45 -16.52 -27.64 -25.26
N LEU A 46 -16.65 -26.69 -24.33
CA LEU A 46 -16.91 -25.27 -24.65
C LEU A 46 -15.76 -24.64 -25.43
N LEU A 47 -14.51 -24.91 -25.03
CA LEU A 47 -13.31 -24.43 -25.73
C LEU A 47 -13.21 -25.03 -27.15
N ARG A 48 -13.57 -26.30 -27.32
CA ARG A 48 -13.65 -26.94 -28.65
C ARG A 48 -14.77 -26.32 -29.50
N LEU A 49 -15.91 -26.00 -28.91
CA LEU A 49 -17.02 -25.31 -29.58
C LEU A 49 -16.62 -23.89 -30.01
N CYS A 50 -15.85 -23.16 -29.21
CA CYS A 50 -15.39 -21.81 -29.54
C CYS A 50 -14.20 -21.78 -30.53
N SER A 51 -13.42 -22.86 -30.63
CA SER A 51 -12.26 -22.95 -31.51
C SER A 51 -12.60 -23.33 -32.96
N ASP A 52 -13.82 -23.79 -33.23
CA ASP A 52 -14.27 -24.19 -34.56
C ASP A 52 -14.72 -22.96 -35.37
N ARG A 53 -13.81 -22.39 -36.17
CA ARG A 53 -14.01 -21.13 -36.91
C ARG A 53 -15.13 -21.19 -37.97
N ASP A 54 -15.54 -22.39 -38.39
CA ASP A 54 -16.57 -22.59 -39.41
C ASP A 54 -17.98 -22.79 -38.82
N ARG A 55 -18.13 -22.82 -37.48
CA ARG A 55 -19.43 -22.95 -36.81
C ARG A 55 -19.94 -21.61 -36.29
N ARG A 56 -21.04 -21.13 -36.90
CA ARG A 56 -21.86 -20.05 -36.32
C ARG A 56 -22.70 -20.62 -35.17
N LEU A 57 -22.54 -20.08 -33.97
CA LEU A 57 -23.47 -20.28 -32.84
C LEU A 57 -24.86 -19.79 -33.27
N LEU A 58 -25.72 -20.72 -33.66
CA LEU A 58 -27.10 -20.44 -34.03
C LEU A 58 -27.97 -20.58 -32.78
N PHE A 59 -28.72 -19.52 -32.45
CA PHE A 59 -29.81 -19.62 -31.48
C PHE A 59 -31.06 -20.14 -32.19
N PRO A 60 -31.77 -21.13 -31.61
CA PRO A 60 -31.51 -21.77 -30.32
C PRO A 60 -30.35 -22.80 -30.36
N LEU A 61 -29.59 -22.87 -29.26
CA LEU A 61 -28.51 -23.84 -29.04
C LEU A 61 -29.01 -25.27 -29.30
N ARG A 62 -28.20 -26.11 -29.95
CA ARG A 62 -28.54 -27.53 -30.12
C ARG A 62 -28.54 -28.23 -28.76
N CYS A 63 -29.29 -29.33 -28.62
CA CYS A 63 -29.43 -30.07 -27.37
C CYS A 63 -28.08 -30.39 -26.67
N ARG A 64 -27.02 -30.66 -27.44
CA ARG A 64 -25.69 -30.93 -26.89
C ARG A 64 -25.05 -29.70 -26.25
N GLU A 65 -25.11 -28.55 -26.91
CA GLU A 65 -24.55 -27.29 -26.43
C GLU A 65 -25.28 -26.79 -25.19
N PHE A 66 -26.61 -26.96 -25.16
CA PHE A 66 -27.43 -26.65 -23.99
C PHE A 66 -27.01 -27.49 -22.78
N VAL A 67 -26.79 -28.80 -22.95
CA VAL A 67 -26.33 -29.68 -21.88
C VAL A 67 -24.93 -29.27 -21.38
N THR A 68 -24.00 -28.95 -22.28
CA THR A 68 -22.65 -28.50 -21.91
C THR A 68 -22.69 -27.21 -21.07
N VAL A 69 -23.48 -26.21 -21.48
CA VAL A 69 -23.65 -24.96 -20.73
C VAL A 69 -24.34 -25.19 -19.39
N PHE A 70 -25.37 -26.03 -19.35
CA PHE A 70 -26.07 -26.37 -18.11
C PHE A 70 -25.16 -27.08 -17.11
N CYS A 71 -24.37 -28.07 -17.55
CA CYS A 71 -23.40 -28.76 -16.71
C CYS A 71 -22.32 -27.81 -16.17
N GLN A 72 -21.85 -26.86 -16.99
CA GLN A 72 -20.89 -25.85 -16.56
C GLN A 72 -21.48 -24.96 -15.46
N LEU A 73 -22.69 -24.41 -15.67
CA LEU A 73 -23.35 -23.53 -14.69
C LEU A 73 -23.68 -24.27 -13.40
N ALA A 74 -24.18 -25.50 -13.47
CA ALA A 74 -24.48 -26.31 -12.31
C ALA A 74 -23.20 -26.63 -11.49
N SER A 75 -22.08 -26.93 -12.16
CA SER A 75 -20.81 -27.22 -11.49
C SER A 75 -20.21 -25.96 -10.83
N ILE A 76 -20.31 -24.80 -11.50
CA ILE A 76 -19.88 -23.51 -10.93
C ILE A 76 -20.73 -23.15 -9.70
N LEU A 77 -22.06 -23.22 -9.81
CA LEU A 77 -22.96 -22.92 -8.68
C LEU A 77 -22.73 -23.83 -7.48
N TYR A 78 -22.49 -25.12 -7.73
CA TYR A 78 -22.17 -26.09 -6.68
C TYR A 78 -20.85 -25.74 -5.96
N LEU A 79 -19.78 -25.44 -6.71
CA LEU A 79 -18.46 -25.09 -6.15
C LEU A 79 -18.47 -23.73 -5.43
N PHE A 80 -19.23 -22.75 -5.93
CA PHE A 80 -19.42 -21.47 -5.22
C PHE A 80 -20.20 -21.63 -3.90
N GLY A 81 -21.16 -22.56 -3.85
CA GLY A 81 -21.88 -22.90 -2.61
C GLY A 81 -20.97 -23.46 -1.51
N LEU A 82 -19.88 -24.13 -1.86
CA LEU A 82 -18.87 -24.62 -0.92
C LEU A 82 -17.98 -23.49 -0.37
N CYS A 83 -17.62 -22.50 -1.20
CA CYS A 83 -16.86 -21.33 -0.74
C CYS A 83 -17.70 -20.40 0.17
N GLY A 84 -19.02 -20.36 -0.01
CA GLY A 84 -19.93 -19.54 0.80
C GLY A 84 -20.19 -20.05 2.22
N THR A 85 -19.89 -21.32 2.51
CA THR A 85 -20.15 -21.97 3.81
C THR A 85 -18.89 -22.10 4.69
N GLY A 86 -17.69 -21.79 4.14
CA GLY A 86 -16.40 -21.92 4.83
C GLY A 86 -15.98 -20.79 5.76
N ILE A 87 -16.79 -19.73 5.94
CA ILE A 87 -16.45 -18.58 6.83
C ILE A 87 -17.18 -18.68 8.19
N ALA A 88 -18.16 -19.57 8.36
CA ALA A 88 -19.00 -19.61 9.57
C ALA A 88 -18.73 -20.78 10.54
N SER A 89 -17.77 -21.67 10.28
CA SER A 89 -17.57 -22.89 11.09
C SER A 89 -16.09 -23.22 11.36
N ALA A 90 -15.33 -22.23 11.83
CA ALA A 90 -14.04 -22.46 12.47
C ALA A 90 -14.08 -21.96 13.94
N ASN A 91 -15.12 -22.39 14.66
CA ASN A 91 -15.16 -22.39 16.12
C ASN A 91 -15.85 -23.68 16.54
N SER A 92 -15.26 -24.34 17.54
CA SER A 92 -15.58 -25.68 18.05
C SER A 92 -15.11 -26.84 17.17
N GLU A 93 -13.98 -27.43 17.55
CA GLU A 93 -13.98 -28.82 18.02
C GLU A 93 -12.66 -29.14 18.72
N THR A 94 -12.78 -29.26 20.03
CA THR A 94 -11.84 -29.86 20.97
C THR A 94 -11.65 -31.33 20.62
N HIS A 95 -10.45 -31.73 20.23
CA HIS A 95 -10.02 -33.13 20.29
C HIS A 95 -8.92 -33.30 21.33
N ALA A 96 -9.33 -33.93 22.43
CA ALA A 96 -8.46 -34.49 23.45
C ALA A 96 -7.55 -35.56 22.82
N CYS A 97 -6.24 -35.44 23.06
CA CYS A 97 -5.31 -36.55 22.92
C CYS A 97 -4.41 -36.64 24.16
N ARG A 98 -4.30 -37.88 24.64
CA ARG A 98 -3.75 -38.32 25.91
C ARG A 98 -2.34 -37.82 26.23
N ASP A 99 -2.17 -37.51 27.51
CA ASP A 99 -0.91 -37.52 28.27
C ASP A 99 -0.06 -38.76 27.98
N GLN A 100 1.24 -38.53 27.74
CA GLN A 100 2.32 -39.31 28.35
C GLN A 100 3.48 -38.39 28.76
N GLY A 101 3.58 -38.25 30.09
CA GLY A 101 4.69 -37.84 30.96
C GLY A 101 6.01 -37.31 30.38
N GLY A 102 6.36 -36.12 30.82
CA GLY A 102 7.75 -35.63 30.93
C GLY A 102 7.79 -34.17 31.40
N SER A 103 8.04 -33.93 32.70
CA SER A 103 8.28 -32.56 33.22
C SER A 103 9.57 -31.98 32.62
N PRO A 104 9.62 -30.67 32.35
CA PRO A 104 10.12 -29.77 33.38
C PRO A 104 9.39 -28.42 33.39
N ASP A 105 8.65 -28.15 34.47
CA ASP A 105 8.01 -26.85 34.72
C ASP A 105 8.51 -26.29 36.04
N GLN A 106 9.68 -25.63 36.00
CA GLN A 106 10.16 -24.77 37.10
C GLN A 106 10.83 -23.49 36.59
N THR A 107 11.34 -23.46 35.36
CA THR A 107 11.99 -22.25 34.80
C THR A 107 11.03 -21.27 34.14
N ARG A 108 9.85 -21.72 33.66
CA ARG A 108 8.83 -20.85 33.05
C ARG A 108 7.95 -20.13 34.06
N ALA A 109 7.65 -20.77 35.20
CA ALA A 109 6.88 -20.16 36.27
C ALA A 109 7.62 -18.98 36.93
N ALA A 110 8.96 -19.05 37.05
CA ALA A 110 9.77 -17.96 37.58
C ALA A 110 9.78 -16.73 36.66
N ALA A 111 9.93 -16.92 35.34
CA ALA A 111 9.89 -15.82 34.37
C ALA A 111 8.49 -15.18 34.22
N ALA A 112 7.43 -15.97 34.40
CA ALA A 112 6.06 -15.47 34.42
C ALA A 112 5.72 -14.73 35.72
N ALA A 113 6.22 -15.18 36.88
CA ALA A 113 6.05 -14.49 38.16
C ALA A 113 6.81 -13.15 38.20
N ASP A 114 8.05 -13.12 37.71
CA ASP A 114 8.90 -11.92 37.62
C ASP A 114 8.31 -10.88 36.65
N ALA A 115 7.68 -11.34 35.56
CA ALA A 115 6.91 -10.49 34.63
C ALA A 115 5.58 -9.97 35.23
N THR A 116 5.02 -10.66 36.23
CA THR A 116 3.77 -10.25 36.91
C THR A 116 4.05 -9.20 37.99
N GLU A 117 5.24 -9.21 38.60
CA GLU A 117 5.68 -8.16 39.54
C GLU A 117 6.10 -6.88 38.83
N ALA A 118 6.79 -6.95 37.68
CA ALA A 118 7.24 -5.76 36.94
C ALA A 118 6.11 -4.88 36.36
N LEU A 119 4.87 -5.37 36.33
CA LEU A 119 3.68 -4.64 35.84
C LEU A 119 2.74 -4.19 36.97
N ARG A 120 3.05 -4.49 38.23
CA ARG A 120 2.27 -4.06 39.41
C ARG A 120 2.75 -2.74 40.00
N ASP A 121 3.90 -2.24 39.58
CA ASP A 121 4.36 -0.89 39.94
C ASP A 121 3.52 0.17 39.22
N GLY A 122 2.56 0.75 39.95
CA GLY A 122 1.86 1.98 39.53
C GLY A 122 0.34 1.93 39.46
N VAL A 123 -0.34 1.06 40.23
CA VAL A 123 -1.80 1.22 40.44
C VAL A 123 -2.01 2.36 41.44
N GLU A 124 -2.28 3.56 40.92
CA GLU A 124 -2.75 4.68 41.74
C GLU A 124 -4.20 4.42 42.19
N ASP A 125 -4.61 5.06 43.29
CA ASP A 125 -5.97 4.92 43.82
C ASP A 125 -7.02 5.27 42.72
N GLY A 126 -7.93 4.34 42.42
CA GLY A 126 -8.95 4.47 41.36
C GLY A 126 -8.63 3.89 39.98
N ASP A 127 -7.39 3.47 39.68
CA ASP A 127 -7.04 2.86 38.37
C ASP A 127 -7.84 1.57 38.11
N GLU A 128 -8.05 0.77 39.15
CA GLU A 128 -8.80 -0.50 39.07
C GLU A 128 -10.26 -0.29 38.66
N GLU A 129 -10.92 0.73 39.23
CA GLU A 129 -12.31 1.06 38.89
C GLU A 129 -12.44 1.52 37.44
N ILE A 130 -11.46 2.29 36.96
CA ILE A 130 -11.43 2.80 35.59
C ILE A 130 -11.23 1.64 34.62
N VAL A 131 -10.29 0.75 34.89
CA VAL A 131 -10.08 -0.46 34.08
C VAL A 131 -11.35 -1.33 34.08
N ALA A 132 -11.96 -1.58 35.23
CA ALA A 132 -13.21 -2.36 35.33
C ALA A 132 -14.36 -1.69 34.56
N ALA A 133 -14.46 -0.37 34.57
CA ALA A 133 -15.43 0.40 33.80
C ALA A 133 -15.18 0.30 32.28
N VAL A 134 -13.92 0.29 31.83
CA VAL A 134 -13.58 0.06 30.42
C VAL A 134 -13.92 -1.37 30.00
N VAL A 135 -13.54 -2.36 30.82
CA VAL A 135 -13.80 -3.79 30.55
C VAL A 135 -15.31 -4.09 30.48
N SER A 136 -16.11 -3.48 31.36
CA SER A 136 -17.57 -3.65 31.36
C SER A 136 -18.29 -2.85 30.26
N GLY A 137 -17.58 -1.94 29.57
CA GLY A 137 -18.15 -1.03 28.57
C GLY A 137 -18.84 0.20 29.14
N ALA A 138 -18.85 0.38 30.48
CA ALA A 138 -19.39 1.57 31.13
C ALA A 138 -18.59 2.85 30.80
N LEU A 139 -17.30 2.71 30.47
CA LEU A 139 -16.43 3.78 29.99
C LEU A 139 -15.85 3.42 28.61
N PRO A 140 -16.21 4.15 27.53
CA PRO A 140 -15.57 3.95 26.24
C PRO A 140 -14.06 4.25 26.28
N SER A 141 -13.23 3.32 25.80
CA SER A 141 -11.76 3.43 25.83
C SER A 141 -11.19 4.68 25.15
N HIS A 142 -11.86 5.19 24.11
CA HIS A 142 -11.43 6.42 23.40
C HIS A 142 -11.70 7.72 24.18
N HIS A 143 -12.35 7.65 25.35
CA HIS A 143 -12.55 8.80 26.25
C HIS A 143 -11.51 8.87 27.37
N LEU A 144 -10.56 7.94 27.46
CA LEU A 144 -9.61 7.90 28.56
C LEU A 144 -8.72 9.15 28.60
N GLU A 145 -8.20 9.59 27.45
CA GLU A 145 -7.34 10.79 27.39
C GLU A 145 -8.07 12.04 27.86
N SER A 146 -9.32 12.25 27.40
CA SER A 146 -10.11 13.43 27.79
C SER A 146 -10.60 13.37 29.23
N ARG A 147 -10.87 12.18 29.78
CA ARG A 147 -11.33 12.00 31.15
C ARG A 147 -10.21 12.11 32.18
N LEU A 148 -9.03 11.59 31.86
CA LEU A 148 -7.90 11.52 32.79
C LEU A 148 -7.01 12.77 32.73
N GLY A 149 -6.96 13.46 31.59
CA GLY A 149 -6.02 14.57 31.37
C GLY A 149 -4.55 14.11 31.29
N ASP A 150 -4.30 12.81 31.31
CA ASP A 150 -2.98 12.18 31.23
C ASP A 150 -3.02 11.08 30.16
N CYS A 151 -2.40 11.38 29.02
CA CYS A 151 -2.39 10.49 27.87
C CYS A 151 -1.53 9.23 28.07
N HIS A 152 -0.46 9.32 28.90
CA HIS A 152 0.38 8.15 29.21
C HIS A 152 -0.38 7.19 30.12
N ARG A 153 -1.01 7.71 31.19
CA ARG A 153 -1.89 6.92 32.06
C ARG A 153 -3.06 6.34 31.27
N ALA A 154 -3.68 7.10 30.35
CA ALA A 154 -4.73 6.59 29.47
C ALA A 154 -4.28 5.36 28.65
N ALA A 155 -3.10 5.43 28.03
CA ALA A 155 -2.53 4.31 27.26
C ALA A 155 -2.23 3.10 28.16
N ARG A 156 -1.72 3.32 29.38
CA ARG A 156 -1.47 2.28 30.38
C ARG A 156 -2.75 1.55 30.79
N LEU A 157 -3.79 2.29 31.18
CA LEU A 157 -5.07 1.72 31.61
C LEU A 157 -5.79 1.00 30.47
N ARG A 158 -5.69 1.54 29.24
CA ARG A 158 -6.20 0.88 28.04
C ARG A 158 -5.53 -0.46 27.79
N ARG A 159 -4.19 -0.51 27.93
CA ARG A 159 -3.39 -1.73 27.77
C ARG A 159 -3.80 -2.80 28.79
N GLU A 160 -4.04 -2.40 30.04
CA GLU A 160 -4.50 -3.31 31.09
C GLU A 160 -5.94 -3.80 30.85
N ALA A 161 -6.85 -2.90 30.45
CA ALA A 161 -8.22 -3.28 30.07
C ALA A 161 -8.21 -4.27 28.89
N LEU A 162 -7.39 -4.03 27.87
CA LEU A 162 -7.22 -4.94 26.74
C LEU A 162 -6.74 -6.34 27.17
N ARG A 163 -5.78 -6.40 28.10
CA ARG A 163 -5.28 -7.66 28.67
C ARG A 163 -6.40 -8.46 29.32
N ARG A 164 -7.25 -7.80 30.13
CA ARG A 164 -8.39 -8.44 30.81
C ARG A 164 -9.48 -8.91 29.85
N MET A 165 -9.81 -8.09 28.85
CA MET A 165 -10.87 -8.41 27.87
C MET A 165 -10.48 -9.59 26.97
N THR A 166 -9.21 -9.66 26.57
CA THR A 166 -8.74 -10.65 25.59
C THR A 166 -8.08 -11.87 26.22
N GLY A 167 -7.72 -11.79 27.51
CA GLY A 167 -6.87 -12.77 28.18
C GLY A 167 -5.43 -12.80 27.67
N ARG A 168 -5.02 -11.83 26.84
CA ARG A 168 -3.70 -11.74 26.21
C ARG A 168 -3.13 -10.34 26.39
N GLY A 169 -1.89 -10.23 26.85
CA GLY A 169 -1.18 -8.96 26.94
C GLY A 169 -0.48 -8.58 25.64
N VAL A 170 0.17 -7.42 25.68
CA VAL A 170 1.07 -6.90 24.63
C VAL A 170 2.49 -6.75 25.19
N GLU A 171 2.93 -7.73 25.98
CA GLU A 171 4.28 -7.80 26.53
C GLU A 171 5.31 -7.64 25.40
N GLY A 172 6.33 -6.81 25.62
CA GLY A 172 7.34 -6.48 24.61
C GLY A 172 7.00 -5.30 23.69
N LEU A 173 5.74 -4.82 23.66
CA LEU A 173 5.41 -3.51 23.06
C LEU A 173 5.74 -2.41 24.09
N PRO A 174 6.71 -1.51 23.85
CA PRO A 174 7.04 -0.45 24.79
C PRO A 174 5.87 0.53 25.01
N LEU A 175 5.82 1.09 26.21
CA LEU A 175 4.90 2.16 26.62
C LEU A 175 5.69 3.45 26.89
N ASP A 176 6.75 3.36 27.69
CA ASP A 176 7.58 4.52 28.04
C ASP A 176 8.46 4.98 26.89
N GLY A 177 8.79 6.28 26.87
CA GLY A 177 9.64 6.88 25.84
C GLY A 177 8.90 7.47 24.63
N MET A 178 7.56 7.40 24.61
CA MET A 178 6.72 8.11 23.66
C MET A 178 6.01 9.30 24.31
N ASP A 179 6.00 10.44 23.62
CA ASP A 179 5.16 11.58 23.97
C ASP A 179 3.73 11.34 23.47
N TYR A 180 2.88 10.78 24.34
CA TYR A 180 1.47 10.51 24.03
C TYR A 180 0.64 11.79 23.86
N GLN A 181 1.09 12.92 24.39
CA GLN A 181 0.41 14.20 24.21
C GLN A 181 0.58 14.70 22.76
N ALA A 182 1.76 14.47 22.17
CA ALA A 182 2.04 14.88 20.80
C ALA A 182 1.25 14.11 19.73
N ILE A 183 0.81 12.87 20.02
CA ILE A 183 0.05 12.05 19.06
C ILE A 183 -1.47 12.27 19.16
N LEU A 184 -1.97 12.78 20.29
CA LEU A 184 -3.40 12.93 20.56
C LEU A 184 -4.05 13.88 19.55
N GLY A 185 -5.07 13.39 18.86
CA GLY A 185 -5.83 14.16 17.87
C GLY A 185 -5.04 14.52 16.60
N GLN A 186 -3.87 13.93 16.41
CA GLN A 186 -2.99 14.22 15.27
C GLN A 186 -2.50 12.98 14.53
N CYS A 187 -2.04 11.94 15.25
CA CYS A 187 -1.32 10.81 14.65
C CYS A 187 -1.96 9.44 14.90
N CYS A 188 -2.53 9.20 16.07
CA CYS A 188 -3.11 7.90 16.41
C CYS A 188 -4.16 8.03 17.51
N GLU A 189 -5.25 7.29 17.37
CA GLU A 189 -6.30 7.14 18.38
C GLU A 189 -6.07 5.87 19.23
N MET A 190 -6.48 5.93 20.49
CA MET A 190 -6.46 4.78 21.40
C MET A 190 -5.10 4.05 21.51
N PRO A 191 -3.97 4.76 21.74
CA PRO A 191 -2.66 4.12 21.85
C PRO A 191 -2.56 3.11 23.00
N VAL A 192 -1.81 2.04 22.79
CA VAL A 192 -1.47 1.00 23.80
C VAL A 192 0.04 0.76 23.96
N GLY A 193 0.84 1.60 23.29
CA GLY A 193 2.28 1.43 23.12
C GLY A 193 2.71 1.93 21.75
N TYR A 194 3.93 1.57 21.34
CA TYR A 194 4.45 1.89 20.01
C TYR A 194 5.40 0.81 19.49
N VAL A 195 5.54 0.71 18.17
CA VAL A 195 6.45 -0.26 17.54
C VAL A 195 7.81 0.40 17.30
N GLN A 196 8.88 -0.29 17.69
CA GLN A 196 10.26 0.11 17.39
C GLN A 196 10.68 -0.45 16.03
N ILE A 197 11.10 0.43 15.12
CA ILE A 197 11.66 0.05 13.82
C ILE A 197 13.13 0.51 13.77
N PRO A 198 14.09 -0.39 13.47
CA PRO A 198 15.50 0.00 13.37
C PRO A 198 15.72 1.07 12.30
N VAL A 199 16.49 2.11 12.63
CA VAL A 199 16.88 3.17 11.68
C VAL A 199 18.37 3.03 11.37
N GLY A 200 18.67 2.75 10.10
CA GLY A 200 20.03 2.80 9.55
C GLY A 200 20.27 4.08 8.76
N VAL A 201 21.53 4.36 8.43
CA VAL A 201 21.92 5.51 7.60
C VAL A 201 22.72 5.03 6.40
N ALA A 202 22.32 5.45 5.20
CA ALA A 202 23.07 5.23 3.96
C ALA A 202 23.65 6.56 3.45
N GLY A 203 24.91 6.57 2.99
CA GLY A 203 25.49 7.77 2.39
C GLY A 203 27.01 7.90 2.54
N PRO A 204 27.57 9.07 2.17
CA PRO A 204 26.84 10.22 1.63
C PRO A 204 26.31 9.98 0.20
N LEU A 205 25.06 10.39 -0.06
CA LEU A 205 24.53 10.58 -1.41
C LEU A 205 24.97 11.96 -1.89
N LEU A 206 25.84 12.00 -2.90
CA LEU A 206 26.21 13.25 -3.58
C LEU A 206 25.15 13.57 -4.64
N LEU A 207 24.32 14.57 -4.39
CA LEU A 207 23.18 14.97 -5.20
C LEU A 207 23.15 16.49 -5.36
N ASP A 208 23.12 16.98 -6.61
CA ASP A 208 23.07 18.40 -6.92
C ASP A 208 24.21 19.22 -6.28
N GLY A 209 25.38 18.60 -6.15
CA GLY A 209 26.57 19.20 -5.51
C GLY A 209 26.63 19.07 -3.99
N GLU A 210 25.55 18.62 -3.34
CA GLU A 210 25.43 18.51 -1.88
C GLU A 210 25.48 17.05 -1.40
N GLN A 211 25.84 16.83 -0.13
CA GLN A 211 25.94 15.50 0.47
C GLN A 211 24.84 15.23 1.50
N TYR A 212 24.10 14.15 1.31
CA TYR A 212 23.02 13.74 2.20
C TYR A 212 23.28 12.38 2.84
N HIS A 213 22.99 12.27 4.14
CA HIS A 213 23.01 11.00 4.87
C HIS A 213 21.57 10.54 5.08
N ILE A 214 21.18 9.47 4.39
CA ILE A 214 19.79 9.06 4.22
C ILE A 214 19.34 8.17 5.39
N PRO A 215 18.43 8.63 6.25
CA PRO A 215 17.85 7.79 7.29
C PRO A 215 16.86 6.79 6.67
N MET A 216 16.95 5.53 7.06
CA MET A 216 16.14 4.44 6.54
C MET A 216 15.64 3.55 7.68
N ALA A 217 14.35 3.59 7.96
CA ALA A 217 13.69 2.77 8.96
C ALA A 217 13.21 1.46 8.31
N THR A 218 13.83 0.33 8.64
CA THR A 218 13.53 -0.95 8.00
C THR A 218 13.90 -2.14 8.88
N THR A 219 13.19 -3.25 8.67
CA THR A 219 13.53 -4.58 9.19
C THR A 219 14.08 -5.51 8.11
N GLU A 220 14.17 -5.05 6.86
CA GLU A 220 14.73 -5.83 5.76
C GLU A 220 16.27 -5.79 5.80
N GLY A 221 16.89 -6.93 6.09
CA GLY A 221 18.34 -7.08 5.99
C GLY A 221 18.85 -6.81 4.57
N CYS A 222 20.07 -6.30 4.45
CA CYS A 222 20.72 -5.80 3.23
C CYS A 222 20.25 -4.44 2.69
N LEU A 223 19.04 -3.95 3.00
CA LEU A 223 18.48 -2.78 2.32
C LEU A 223 19.38 -1.54 2.46
N VAL A 224 19.67 -1.12 3.69
CA VAL A 224 20.51 0.06 3.98
C VAL A 224 21.92 -0.10 3.39
N ALA A 225 22.52 -1.29 3.53
CA ALA A 225 23.84 -1.57 2.99
C ALA A 225 23.88 -1.51 1.45
N SER A 226 22.81 -1.95 0.78
CA SER A 226 22.67 -1.88 -0.67
C SER A 226 22.55 -0.44 -1.15
N VAL A 227 21.67 0.37 -0.52
CA VAL A 227 21.56 1.80 -0.85
C VAL A 227 22.89 2.51 -0.62
N ASN A 228 23.58 2.22 0.49
CA ASN A 228 24.90 2.77 0.80
C ASN A 228 25.95 2.45 -0.28
N ARG A 229 25.95 1.22 -0.82
CA ARG A 229 26.81 0.84 -1.96
C ARG A 229 26.47 1.63 -3.22
N GLY A 230 25.18 1.87 -3.47
CA GLY A 230 24.70 2.73 -4.56
C GLY A 230 25.21 4.16 -4.42
N CYS A 231 25.05 4.77 -3.25
CA CYS A 231 25.55 6.12 -2.93
C CYS A 231 27.06 6.21 -3.19
N ARG A 232 27.83 5.20 -2.76
CA ARG A 232 29.28 5.13 -3.02
C ARG A 232 29.62 5.12 -4.52
N ALA A 233 28.88 4.37 -5.33
CA ALA A 233 29.13 4.29 -6.77
C ALA A 233 28.82 5.63 -7.48
N ILE A 234 27.73 6.29 -7.09
CA ILE A 234 27.33 7.61 -7.59
C ILE A 234 28.40 8.65 -7.20
N ALA A 235 28.75 8.73 -5.91
CA ALA A 235 29.74 9.70 -5.42
C ALA A 235 31.12 9.51 -6.08
N ALA A 236 31.58 8.27 -6.25
CA ALA A 236 32.84 7.96 -6.92
C ALA A 236 32.86 8.34 -8.42
N SER A 237 31.70 8.61 -9.00
CA SER A 237 31.55 8.99 -10.41
C SER A 237 31.20 10.47 -10.63
N GLY A 238 31.17 11.28 -9.57
CA GLY A 238 30.93 12.72 -9.66
C GLY A 238 29.57 13.18 -9.12
N GLY A 239 28.74 12.27 -8.63
CA GLY A 239 27.43 12.60 -8.07
C GLY A 239 26.27 12.38 -9.04
N ALA A 240 25.07 12.60 -8.52
CA ALA A 240 23.83 12.60 -9.29
C ALA A 240 23.30 14.03 -9.43
N VAL A 241 22.44 14.24 -10.42
CA VAL A 241 21.71 15.49 -10.66
C VAL A 241 20.22 15.19 -10.63
N SER A 242 19.41 16.10 -10.10
CA SER A 242 17.95 16.00 -10.12
C SER A 242 17.28 17.19 -10.78
N SER A 243 16.05 16.95 -11.24
CA SER A 243 15.14 17.98 -11.74
C SER A 243 13.74 17.69 -11.24
N LEU A 244 13.20 18.61 -10.45
CA LEU A 244 11.80 18.62 -10.05
C LEU A 244 11.01 19.43 -11.09
N PHE A 245 10.11 18.76 -11.80
CA PHE A 245 9.38 19.36 -12.92
C PHE A 245 7.88 19.57 -12.65
N ARG A 246 7.37 19.11 -11.50
CA ARG A 246 6.00 19.39 -11.05
C ARG A 246 5.89 19.33 -9.52
N ASP A 247 5.08 20.21 -8.95
CA ASP A 247 4.70 20.23 -7.52
C ASP A 247 3.22 20.61 -7.40
N ALA A 248 2.37 19.59 -7.30
CA ALA A 248 0.92 19.70 -7.37
C ALA A 248 0.25 18.52 -6.64
N MET A 249 -0.21 18.74 -5.41
CA MET A 249 -1.10 17.77 -4.75
C MET A 249 -2.50 17.83 -5.37
N SER A 250 -3.24 16.72 -5.33
CA SER A 250 -4.56 16.63 -5.96
C SER A 250 -5.66 16.15 -5.02
N ARG A 251 -6.86 16.66 -5.26
CA ARG A 251 -8.12 16.14 -4.72
C ARG A 251 -9.15 16.12 -5.83
N ALA A 252 -9.91 15.03 -5.93
CA ALA A 252 -10.89 14.86 -6.97
C ALA A 252 -12.23 14.41 -6.41
N PRO A 253 -13.17 15.33 -6.13
CA PRO A 253 -14.56 14.98 -5.83
C PRO A 253 -15.25 14.34 -7.02
N VAL A 254 -16.34 13.63 -6.70
CA VAL A 254 -17.33 13.19 -7.68
C VAL A 254 -18.66 13.84 -7.36
N VAL A 255 -19.24 14.48 -8.37
CA VAL A 255 -20.55 15.11 -8.31
C VAL A 255 -21.47 14.51 -9.36
N LYS A 256 -22.78 14.65 -9.17
CA LYS A 256 -23.81 14.07 -10.02
C LYS A 256 -24.84 15.12 -10.40
N LEU A 257 -25.23 15.13 -11.67
CA LEU A 257 -26.23 16.07 -12.20
C LEU A 257 -27.44 15.31 -12.77
N PRO A 258 -28.57 16.00 -13.07
CA PRO A 258 -29.77 15.35 -13.59
C PRO A 258 -29.58 14.71 -14.96
N SER A 259 -28.71 15.26 -15.81
CA SER A 259 -28.48 14.78 -17.17
C SER A 259 -27.01 14.89 -17.59
N ILE A 260 -26.62 14.14 -18.64
CA ILE A 260 -25.29 14.24 -19.25
C ILE A 260 -25.01 15.63 -19.82
N LYS A 261 -26.04 16.30 -20.40
CA LYS A 261 -25.91 17.67 -20.91
C LYS A 261 -25.51 18.62 -19.80
N ARG A 262 -26.18 18.51 -18.65
CA ARG A 262 -25.92 19.37 -17.49
C ARG A 262 -24.55 19.08 -16.86
N ALA A 263 -24.14 17.82 -16.84
CA ALA A 263 -22.78 17.43 -16.44
C ALA A 263 -21.69 18.00 -17.38
N ALA A 264 -21.95 18.04 -18.69
CA ALA A 264 -21.06 18.67 -19.66
C ALA A 264 -20.97 20.19 -19.45
N GLU A 265 -22.09 20.87 -19.19
CA GLU A 265 -22.09 22.31 -18.86
C GLU A 265 -21.23 22.62 -17.61
N LEU A 266 -21.29 21.78 -16.56
CA LEU A 266 -20.42 21.93 -15.39
C LEU A 266 -18.94 21.71 -15.74
N LYS A 267 -18.63 20.69 -16.56
CA LYS A 267 -17.27 20.41 -17.01
C LYS A 267 -16.68 21.61 -17.76
N GLU A 268 -17.43 22.14 -18.72
CA GLU A 268 -17.05 23.31 -19.52
C GLU A 268 -16.85 24.54 -18.64
N PHE A 269 -17.76 24.78 -17.69
CA PHE A 269 -17.63 25.89 -16.75
C PHE A 269 -16.38 25.78 -15.87
N ALA A 270 -16.10 24.59 -15.32
CA ALA A 270 -14.99 24.38 -14.39
C ALA A 270 -13.60 24.43 -15.07
N GLU A 271 -13.52 24.10 -16.36
CA GLU A 271 -12.26 24.13 -17.13
C GLU A 271 -12.07 25.43 -17.94
N ALA A 272 -13.10 26.28 -18.04
CA ALA A 272 -13.00 27.54 -18.75
C ALA A 272 -11.97 28.48 -18.10
N LEU A 273 -10.99 28.95 -18.89
CA LEU A 273 -9.96 29.89 -18.43
C LEU A 273 -10.55 31.18 -17.85
N THR A 274 -11.70 31.64 -18.39
CA THR A 274 -12.42 32.82 -17.90
C THR A 274 -12.93 32.67 -16.47
N ASN A 275 -13.14 31.43 -16.00
CA ASN A 275 -13.67 31.13 -14.68
C ASN A 275 -12.58 30.74 -13.68
N PHE A 276 -11.39 30.35 -14.18
CA PHE A 276 -10.30 29.83 -13.35
C PHE A 276 -9.91 30.78 -12.21
N GLU A 277 -9.75 32.08 -12.49
CA GLU A 277 -9.36 33.07 -11.47
C GLU A 277 -10.39 33.16 -10.33
N THR A 278 -11.68 33.09 -10.65
CA THR A 278 -12.75 33.10 -9.64
C THR A 278 -12.71 31.83 -8.79
N LEU A 279 -12.59 30.65 -9.44
CA LEU A 279 -12.50 29.36 -8.74
C LEU A 279 -11.23 29.28 -7.87
N ALA A 280 -10.10 29.78 -8.38
CA ALA A 280 -8.85 29.90 -7.64
C ALA A 280 -9.00 30.84 -6.45
N ALA A 281 -9.64 32.00 -6.61
CA ALA A 281 -9.90 32.92 -5.51
C ALA A 281 -10.76 32.29 -4.41
N VAL A 282 -11.76 31.48 -4.76
CA VAL A 282 -12.58 30.73 -3.79
C VAL A 282 -11.76 29.65 -3.07
N PHE A 283 -11.01 28.85 -3.83
CA PHE A 283 -10.14 27.80 -3.28
C PHE A 283 -9.11 28.38 -2.30
N ASN A 284 -8.40 29.43 -2.73
CA ASN A 284 -7.25 30.02 -2.05
C ASN A 284 -7.64 30.76 -0.74
N ARG A 285 -8.93 31.00 -0.46
CA ARG A 285 -9.38 31.56 0.84
C ARG A 285 -9.15 30.61 2.01
N SER A 286 -9.08 29.30 1.72
CA SER A 286 -8.93 28.28 2.75
C SER A 286 -7.55 28.23 3.39
N SER A 287 -6.52 28.75 2.71
CA SER A 287 -5.12 28.66 3.14
C SER A 287 -4.22 29.74 2.53
N ARG A 288 -3.18 30.12 3.27
CA ARG A 288 -2.10 31.00 2.78
C ARG A 288 -1.18 30.29 1.79
N PHE A 289 -0.98 28.98 1.96
CA PHE A 289 -0.04 28.16 1.18
C PHE A 289 -0.71 27.40 0.05
N GLY A 290 -1.98 27.01 0.23
CA GLY A 290 -2.75 26.29 -0.78
C GLY A 290 -3.08 27.20 -1.95
N LYS A 291 -2.47 26.96 -3.12
CA LYS A 291 -2.80 27.70 -4.35
C LYS A 291 -3.28 26.76 -5.44
N LEU A 292 -4.50 26.98 -5.93
CA LEU A 292 -5.03 26.24 -7.07
C LEU A 292 -4.16 26.49 -8.31
N GLN A 293 -3.77 25.41 -8.99
CA GLN A 293 -2.95 25.41 -10.19
C GLN A 293 -3.72 24.93 -11.43
N GLY A 294 -4.71 24.07 -11.26
CA GLY A 294 -5.48 23.53 -12.38
C GLY A 294 -6.68 22.71 -11.94
N ILE A 295 -7.66 22.61 -12.85
CA ILE A 295 -8.85 21.79 -12.72
C ILE A 295 -8.97 20.94 -13.99
N ASN A 296 -9.11 19.63 -13.84
CA ASN A 296 -9.34 18.70 -14.95
C ASN A 296 -10.53 17.82 -14.62
N CYS A 297 -11.52 17.79 -15.51
CA CYS A 297 -12.78 17.08 -15.31
C CYS A 297 -12.88 15.86 -16.23
N ALA A 298 -13.29 14.73 -15.65
CA ALA A 298 -13.67 13.53 -16.40
C ALA A 298 -15.17 13.25 -16.23
N LEU A 299 -15.86 12.89 -17.32
CA LEU A 299 -17.28 12.54 -17.33
C LEU A 299 -17.48 11.02 -17.35
N ALA A 300 -18.43 10.53 -16.57
CA ALA A 300 -18.96 9.17 -16.70
C ALA A 300 -20.49 9.20 -16.59
N GLY A 301 -21.17 9.23 -17.74
CA GLY A 301 -22.60 9.49 -17.80
C GLY A 301 -22.92 10.88 -17.23
N ARG A 302 -23.77 10.94 -16.19
CA ARG A 302 -24.16 12.19 -15.51
C ARG A 302 -23.32 12.53 -14.28
N ASN A 303 -22.20 11.82 -14.09
CA ASN A 303 -21.25 12.09 -13.01
C ASN A 303 -20.04 12.86 -13.55
N VAL A 304 -19.55 13.82 -12.78
CA VAL A 304 -18.33 14.60 -13.07
C VAL A 304 -17.30 14.34 -11.98
N TYR A 305 -16.12 13.90 -12.37
CA TYR A 305 -14.95 13.76 -11.51
C TYR A 305 -14.05 14.97 -11.73
N ILE A 306 -13.92 15.84 -10.74
CA ILE A 306 -13.27 17.15 -10.90
C ILE A 306 -11.93 17.11 -10.18
N ARG A 307 -10.82 16.89 -10.88
CA ARG A 307 -9.47 16.80 -10.30
C ARG A 307 -8.88 18.20 -10.14
N PHE A 308 -8.85 18.69 -8.91
CA PHE A 308 -8.15 19.91 -8.53
C PHE A 308 -6.68 19.60 -8.28
N THR A 309 -5.79 20.46 -8.78
CA THR A 309 -4.34 20.40 -8.53
C THR A 309 -3.89 21.71 -7.90
N CYS A 310 -3.02 21.64 -6.90
CA CYS A 310 -2.62 22.82 -6.13
C CYS A 310 -1.25 22.66 -5.47
N SER A 311 -0.58 23.78 -5.24
CA SER A 311 0.61 23.83 -4.39
C SER A 311 0.22 23.75 -2.93
N THR A 312 1.13 23.26 -2.10
CA THR A 312 0.84 22.99 -0.68
C THR A 312 1.89 23.50 0.31
N GLY A 313 2.84 24.31 -0.18
CA GLY A 313 4.01 24.69 0.61
C GLY A 313 4.79 23.45 1.04
N ASP A 314 5.23 23.42 2.29
CA ASP A 314 6.01 22.30 2.83
C ASP A 314 5.15 21.16 3.40
N ALA A 315 3.83 21.30 3.42
CA ALA A 315 2.94 20.21 3.81
C ALA A 315 2.79 19.23 2.65
N MET A 316 2.48 17.97 2.94
CA MET A 316 1.95 17.05 1.92
C MET A 316 0.57 17.54 1.43
N GLY A 317 -0.23 18.10 2.35
CA GLY A 317 -1.29 19.05 2.03
C GLY A 317 -2.71 18.50 1.89
N MET A 318 -2.94 17.19 2.08
CA MET A 318 -4.25 16.57 1.84
C MET A 318 -5.44 17.22 2.55
N ASN A 319 -5.29 17.61 3.82
CA ASN A 319 -6.37 18.30 4.56
C ASN A 319 -6.64 19.70 3.98
N MET A 320 -5.57 20.43 3.65
CA MET A 320 -5.66 21.76 3.06
C MET A 320 -6.31 21.74 1.69
N VAL A 321 -5.92 20.80 0.81
CA VAL A 321 -6.53 20.64 -0.51
C VAL A 321 -8.01 20.34 -0.38
N SER A 322 -8.38 19.43 0.53
CA SER A 322 -9.78 19.01 0.71
C SER A 322 -10.68 20.18 1.13
N LYS A 323 -10.20 21.03 2.05
CA LYS A 323 -10.91 22.26 2.46
C LYS A 323 -11.06 23.26 1.33
N GLY A 324 -10.01 23.46 0.52
CA GLY A 324 -10.09 24.35 -0.64
C GLY A 324 -11.11 23.85 -1.68
N VAL A 325 -11.14 22.54 -1.93
CA VAL A 325 -12.11 21.92 -2.83
C VAL A 325 -13.54 22.07 -2.31
N GLU A 326 -13.77 21.84 -1.02
CA GLU A 326 -15.10 21.99 -0.41
C GLU A 326 -15.67 23.40 -0.62
N ASN A 327 -14.85 24.44 -0.44
CA ASN A 327 -15.24 25.81 -0.74
C ASN A 327 -15.66 26.01 -2.20
N VAL A 328 -14.89 25.45 -3.14
CA VAL A 328 -15.20 25.56 -4.58
C VAL A 328 -16.49 24.83 -4.92
N LEU A 329 -16.72 23.64 -4.35
CA LEU A 329 -17.96 22.91 -4.56
C LEU A 329 -19.17 23.69 -4.02
N GLY A 330 -19.05 24.30 -2.84
CA GLY A 330 -20.11 25.16 -2.29
C GLY A 330 -20.39 26.39 -3.16
N TYR A 331 -19.35 26.99 -3.75
CA TYR A 331 -19.52 28.06 -4.73
C TYR A 331 -20.24 27.58 -6.00
N LEU A 332 -19.80 26.45 -6.58
CA LEU A 332 -20.40 25.87 -7.78
C LEU A 332 -21.89 25.53 -7.60
N GLN A 333 -22.33 25.16 -6.40
CA GLN A 333 -23.75 24.92 -6.11
C GLN A 333 -24.64 26.17 -6.26
N THR A 334 -24.07 27.37 -6.34
CA THR A 334 -24.82 28.61 -6.61
C THR A 334 -25.34 28.64 -8.06
N ASP A 335 -24.50 28.28 -9.02
CA ASP A 335 -24.83 28.28 -10.46
C ASP A 335 -25.34 26.90 -10.94
N PHE A 336 -25.04 25.86 -10.18
CA PHE A 336 -25.48 24.48 -10.38
C PHE A 336 -26.21 23.96 -9.13
N PRO A 337 -27.38 24.52 -8.77
CA PRO A 337 -28.13 24.11 -7.57
C PRO A 337 -28.67 22.67 -7.67
N ASP A 338 -28.67 22.10 -8.86
CA ASP A 338 -29.02 20.72 -9.17
C ASP A 338 -27.84 19.75 -9.09
N MET A 339 -26.64 20.23 -8.71
CA MET A 339 -25.45 19.42 -8.47
C MET A 339 -25.50 18.74 -7.10
N ASP A 340 -25.48 17.41 -7.11
CA ASP A 340 -25.36 16.56 -5.93
C ASP A 340 -23.89 16.19 -5.69
N ILE A 341 -23.35 16.58 -4.53
CA ILE A 341 -21.98 16.25 -4.14
C ILE A 341 -21.99 14.85 -3.53
N ILE A 342 -21.60 13.85 -4.33
CA ILE A 342 -21.61 12.45 -3.91
C ILE A 342 -20.46 12.16 -2.93
N SER A 343 -19.26 12.68 -3.21
CA SER A 343 -18.09 12.53 -2.34
C SER A 343 -17.01 13.56 -2.65
N LEU A 344 -16.32 14.04 -1.62
CA LEU A 344 -15.10 14.87 -1.77
C LEU A 344 -13.92 14.09 -2.38
N SER A 345 -13.95 12.75 -2.32
CA SER A 345 -12.98 11.87 -2.97
C SER A 345 -13.70 10.82 -3.82
N GLY A 346 -13.75 11.06 -5.12
CA GLY A 346 -14.26 10.14 -6.14
C GLY A 346 -13.21 9.19 -6.69
N ASN A 347 -12.15 8.90 -5.93
CA ASN A 347 -11.01 8.07 -6.34
C ASN A 347 -10.22 8.53 -7.59
N TYR A 348 -10.53 9.70 -8.17
CA TYR A 348 -9.81 10.28 -9.32
C TYR A 348 -8.64 11.21 -8.89
N CYS A 349 -8.26 11.19 -7.60
CA CYS A 349 -7.13 11.98 -7.09
C CYS A 349 -5.80 11.50 -7.72
N SER A 350 -5.41 10.22 -7.63
CA SER A 350 -5.92 9.11 -6.80
C SER A 350 -5.03 8.90 -5.59
N ASP A 351 -5.60 8.59 -4.42
CA ASP A 351 -4.85 8.54 -3.15
C ASP A 351 -4.82 7.15 -2.53
N LYS A 352 -3.63 6.60 -2.29
CA LYS A 352 -3.36 5.27 -1.71
C LYS A 352 -3.91 4.10 -2.56
N LYS A 353 -4.00 4.30 -3.88
CA LYS A 353 -4.42 3.32 -4.88
C LYS A 353 -3.59 3.45 -6.15
N PRO A 354 -3.16 2.34 -6.78
CA PRO A 354 -2.45 2.39 -8.04
C PRO A 354 -3.37 2.97 -9.14
N ALA A 355 -2.97 4.08 -9.75
CA ALA A 355 -3.78 4.75 -10.76
C ALA A 355 -2.92 5.38 -11.87
N ALA A 356 -3.39 5.22 -13.11
CA ALA A 356 -2.69 5.71 -14.30
C ALA A 356 -2.68 7.24 -14.36
N VAL A 357 -3.71 7.89 -13.80
CA VAL A 357 -3.77 9.35 -13.73
C VAL A 357 -2.58 9.92 -12.95
N ASN A 358 -2.12 9.26 -11.88
CA ASN A 358 -0.94 9.72 -11.14
C ASN A 358 0.36 9.47 -11.91
N TRP A 359 0.43 8.39 -12.68
CA TRP A 359 1.57 8.08 -13.54
C TRP A 359 1.73 9.11 -14.68
N ILE A 360 0.62 9.44 -15.34
CA ILE A 360 0.60 10.29 -16.54
C ILE A 360 0.62 11.77 -16.17
N GLU A 361 -0.25 12.18 -15.24
CA GLU A 361 -0.44 13.59 -14.89
C GLU A 361 0.37 14.00 -13.66
N GLY A 362 1.03 13.07 -12.99
CA GLY A 362 1.71 13.33 -11.71
C GLY A 362 0.76 13.56 -10.53
N ARG A 363 1.32 13.53 -9.32
CA ARG A 363 0.65 13.88 -8.05
C ARG A 363 1.67 14.16 -6.95
N GLY A 364 1.53 15.25 -6.21
CA GLY A 364 2.61 15.68 -5.30
C GLY A 364 3.78 16.19 -6.14
N LYS A 365 4.96 15.58 -5.99
CA LYS A 365 6.20 16.05 -6.61
C LYS A 365 6.66 15.09 -7.69
N SER A 366 6.88 15.60 -8.90
CA SER A 366 7.41 14.83 -10.02
C SER A 366 8.90 15.14 -10.18
N VAL A 367 9.74 14.13 -10.02
CA VAL A 367 11.19 14.26 -9.99
C VAL A 367 11.84 13.29 -10.95
N ALA A 368 12.82 13.77 -11.72
CA ALA A 368 13.78 12.93 -12.42
C ALA A 368 15.16 13.07 -11.75
N CYS A 369 15.91 11.99 -11.66
CA CYS A 369 17.28 12.00 -11.14
C CYS A 369 18.16 11.09 -11.99
N GLU A 370 19.38 11.52 -12.28
CA GLU A 370 20.32 10.80 -13.14
C GLU A 370 21.75 10.86 -12.64
N ALA A 371 22.56 9.88 -13.08
CA ALA A 371 24.00 9.86 -12.87
C ALA A 371 24.70 9.12 -14.01
N THR A 372 25.93 9.55 -14.32
CA THR A 372 26.86 8.78 -15.17
C THR A 372 27.86 8.07 -14.27
N VAL A 373 27.78 6.74 -14.21
CA VAL A 373 28.64 5.87 -13.40
C VAL A 373 29.80 5.36 -14.25
N LYS A 374 31.03 5.68 -13.83
CA LYS A 374 32.24 5.31 -14.58
C LYS A 374 32.40 3.79 -14.67
N GLY A 375 32.83 3.26 -15.81
CA GLY A 375 33.01 1.81 -16.01
C GLY A 375 33.90 1.15 -14.96
N GLY A 376 34.99 1.81 -14.58
CA GLY A 376 35.87 1.33 -13.49
C GLY A 376 35.16 1.23 -12.13
N VAL A 377 34.19 2.11 -11.85
CA VAL A 377 33.35 2.06 -10.64
C VAL A 377 32.30 0.96 -10.75
N VAL A 378 31.69 0.76 -11.92
CA VAL A 378 30.77 -0.37 -12.17
C VAL A 378 31.46 -1.71 -11.88
N GLN A 379 32.70 -1.88 -12.32
CA GLN A 379 33.47 -3.10 -12.07
C GLN A 379 33.92 -3.20 -10.60
N SER A 380 34.53 -2.14 -10.06
CA SER A 380 35.18 -2.20 -8.74
C SER A 380 34.21 -2.10 -7.56
N VAL A 381 33.11 -1.35 -7.68
CA VAL A 381 32.10 -1.18 -6.62
C VAL A 381 30.88 -2.05 -6.89
N LEU A 382 30.36 -2.02 -8.11
CA LEU A 382 29.13 -2.73 -8.47
C LEU A 382 29.38 -4.19 -8.91
N LYS A 383 30.63 -4.62 -9.06
CA LYS A 383 31.01 -6.01 -9.33
C LYS A 383 30.28 -6.61 -10.55
N THR A 384 30.02 -5.80 -11.56
CA THR A 384 29.33 -6.19 -12.81
C THR A 384 29.90 -5.39 -14.00
N THR A 385 29.25 -5.46 -15.16
CA THR A 385 29.59 -4.67 -16.36
C THR A 385 28.42 -3.79 -16.78
N VAL A 386 28.70 -2.72 -17.54
CA VAL A 386 27.70 -1.80 -18.09
C VAL A 386 26.69 -2.57 -18.96
N GLN A 387 27.19 -3.43 -19.84
CA GLN A 387 26.36 -4.19 -20.79
C GLN A 387 25.34 -5.07 -20.06
N LYS A 388 25.75 -5.75 -18.99
CA LYS A 388 24.84 -6.60 -18.19
C LYS A 388 23.78 -5.79 -17.47
N LEU A 389 24.11 -4.58 -17.01
CA LEU A 389 23.14 -3.69 -16.34
C LEU A 389 22.10 -3.19 -17.33
N VAL A 390 22.53 -2.73 -18.51
CA VAL A 390 21.63 -2.28 -19.59
C VAL A 390 20.73 -3.42 -20.05
N GLU A 391 21.30 -4.58 -20.35
CA GLU A 391 20.53 -5.76 -20.76
C GLU A 391 19.51 -6.15 -19.68
N LEU A 392 19.93 -6.24 -18.42
CA LEU A 392 19.04 -6.58 -17.31
C LEU A 392 17.92 -5.55 -17.15
N ASN A 393 18.21 -4.24 -17.25
CA ASN A 393 17.19 -3.20 -17.15
C ASN A 393 16.12 -3.35 -18.23
N ILE A 394 16.53 -3.60 -19.47
CA ILE A 394 15.61 -3.83 -20.59
C ILE A 394 14.73 -5.05 -20.31
N VAL A 395 15.33 -6.21 -20.01
CA VAL A 395 14.55 -7.45 -19.90
C VAL A 395 13.72 -7.53 -18.61
N LYS A 396 14.17 -6.91 -17.52
CA LYS A 396 13.49 -6.93 -16.22
C LYS A 396 12.55 -5.75 -16.04
N ASN A 397 13.10 -4.54 -15.96
CA ASN A 397 12.35 -3.35 -15.54
C ASN A 397 11.42 -2.84 -16.65
N LEU A 398 11.75 -3.06 -17.92
CA LEU A 398 10.89 -2.69 -19.05
C LEU A 398 10.03 -3.87 -19.52
N VAL A 399 10.65 -4.87 -20.15
CA VAL A 399 9.94 -5.99 -20.78
C VAL A 399 9.23 -6.84 -19.73
N GLY A 400 9.89 -7.20 -18.63
CA GLY A 400 9.29 -7.97 -17.54
C GLY A 400 8.08 -7.27 -16.92
N SER A 401 8.19 -5.97 -16.63
CA SER A 401 7.08 -5.16 -16.15
C SER A 401 5.94 -5.02 -17.17
N ALA A 402 6.25 -4.91 -18.47
CA ALA A 402 5.25 -4.89 -19.53
C ALA A 402 4.49 -6.23 -19.62
N VAL A 403 5.20 -7.36 -19.56
CA VAL A 403 4.59 -8.70 -19.52
C VAL A 403 3.70 -8.87 -18.29
N ALA A 404 4.08 -8.28 -17.15
CA ALA A 404 3.30 -8.31 -15.92
C ALA A 404 2.08 -7.35 -15.93
N GLY A 405 1.94 -6.48 -16.93
CA GLY A 405 0.92 -5.43 -16.95
C GLY A 405 1.10 -4.40 -15.82
N ALA A 406 2.34 -4.13 -15.42
CA ALA A 406 2.64 -3.25 -14.30
C ALA A 406 2.25 -1.79 -14.61
N LEU A 407 1.64 -1.11 -13.63
CA LEU A 407 1.25 0.29 -13.73
C LEU A 407 2.23 1.17 -12.95
N GLY A 408 3.12 1.87 -13.66
CA GLY A 408 4.16 2.71 -13.05
C GLY A 408 5.27 1.94 -12.33
N GLY A 409 5.29 0.61 -12.42
CA GLY A 409 6.25 -0.29 -11.78
C GLY A 409 7.40 -0.71 -12.71
N PHE A 410 8.04 0.25 -13.40
CA PHE A 410 9.14 -0.02 -14.34
C PHE A 410 10.51 0.15 -13.66
N ASN A 411 10.67 -0.48 -12.50
CA ASN A 411 11.83 -0.36 -11.61
C ASN A 411 12.08 -1.68 -10.86
N ALA A 412 13.18 -1.75 -10.12
CA ALA A 412 13.55 -2.94 -9.37
C ALA A 412 12.93 -3.00 -7.97
N HIS A 413 13.09 -1.95 -7.16
CA HIS A 413 12.65 -1.89 -5.77
C HIS A 413 12.48 -0.46 -5.23
N ALA A 414 12.03 0.49 -6.04
CA ALA A 414 11.80 1.88 -5.58
C ALA A 414 10.97 1.94 -4.29
N SER A 415 9.97 1.06 -4.18
CA SER A 415 9.10 0.91 -2.99
C SER A 415 9.86 0.62 -1.69
N ASN A 416 10.98 -0.12 -1.73
CA ASN A 416 11.76 -0.42 -0.53
C ASN A 416 12.41 0.85 0.03
N ILE A 417 13.00 1.67 -0.85
CA ILE A 417 13.67 2.91 -0.47
C ILE A 417 12.65 3.94 0.00
N VAL A 418 11.58 4.14 -0.76
CA VAL A 418 10.50 5.08 -0.43
C VAL A 418 9.93 4.75 0.94
N THR A 419 9.55 3.50 1.18
CA THR A 419 8.96 3.08 2.47
C THR A 419 9.93 3.30 3.63
N ALA A 420 11.20 2.91 3.49
CA ALA A 420 12.16 3.04 4.58
C ALA A 420 12.43 4.51 4.95
N LEU A 421 12.53 5.38 3.95
CA LEU A 421 12.71 6.82 4.16
C LEU A 421 11.43 7.47 4.71
N PHE A 422 10.25 7.05 4.21
CA PHE A 422 8.94 7.56 4.65
C PHE A 422 8.70 7.29 6.14
N ILE A 423 8.93 6.06 6.59
CA ILE A 423 8.79 5.69 8.00
C ILE A 423 9.80 6.48 8.86
N ALA A 424 11.05 6.59 8.41
CA ALA A 424 12.07 7.33 9.15
C ALA A 424 11.75 8.82 9.29
N THR A 425 11.12 9.42 8.28
CA THR A 425 10.89 10.88 8.21
C THR A 425 9.44 11.28 8.49
N GLY A 426 8.59 10.36 8.96
CA GLY A 426 7.23 10.66 9.39
C GLY A 426 6.25 10.99 8.28
N GLN A 427 6.51 10.49 7.08
CA GLN A 427 5.58 10.54 5.95
C GLN A 427 4.48 9.50 6.14
N ASP A 428 3.47 9.49 5.25
CA ASP A 428 2.40 8.50 5.24
C ASP A 428 2.85 7.24 4.48
N PRO A 429 3.12 6.09 5.14
CA PRO A 429 3.64 4.92 4.45
C PRO A 429 2.64 4.31 3.46
N ALA A 430 1.35 4.57 3.59
CA ALA A 430 0.35 4.08 2.64
C ALA A 430 0.45 4.79 1.27
N GLN A 431 1.01 6.00 1.23
CA GLN A 431 1.27 6.73 -0.02
C GLN A 431 2.47 6.18 -0.79
N ASN A 432 3.19 5.18 -0.25
CA ASN A 432 4.17 4.40 -1.02
C ASN A 432 3.56 3.83 -2.31
N VAL A 433 2.27 3.47 -2.31
CA VAL A 433 1.56 2.94 -3.50
C VAL A 433 1.73 3.83 -4.72
N GLU A 434 1.59 5.15 -4.56
CA GLU A 434 1.83 6.13 -5.62
C GLU A 434 3.29 6.56 -5.66
N SER A 435 3.87 6.90 -4.51
CA SER A 435 5.20 7.50 -4.41
C SER A 435 6.31 6.58 -4.90
N SER A 436 6.08 5.28 -4.97
CA SER A 436 7.03 4.31 -5.56
C SER A 436 6.87 4.09 -7.06
N GLN A 437 5.91 4.76 -7.72
CA GLN A 437 5.85 4.74 -9.18
C GLN A 437 7.14 5.32 -9.74
N CYS A 438 7.86 4.52 -10.51
CA CYS A 438 9.21 4.82 -10.96
C CYS A 438 9.50 4.10 -12.28
N LEU A 439 10.09 4.85 -13.22
CA LEU A 439 10.74 4.32 -14.43
C LEU A 439 12.24 4.44 -14.26
N THR A 440 12.93 3.30 -14.34
CA THR A 440 14.39 3.22 -14.33
C THR A 440 14.92 2.98 -15.74
N MET A 441 15.77 3.87 -16.22
CA MET A 441 16.46 3.74 -17.51
C MET A 441 17.96 3.54 -17.29
N MET A 442 18.57 2.74 -18.15
CA MET A 442 20.01 2.47 -18.13
C MET A 442 20.51 2.41 -19.56
N GLU A 443 21.53 3.20 -19.85
CA GLU A 443 22.11 3.33 -21.19
C GLU A 443 23.63 3.27 -21.10
N ALA A 444 24.26 2.68 -22.13
CA ALA A 444 25.69 2.70 -22.26
C ALA A 444 26.11 4.02 -22.93
N VAL A 445 27.00 4.77 -22.31
CA VAL A 445 27.48 6.07 -22.81
C VAL A 445 29.01 6.08 -22.89
N ASN A 446 29.58 7.11 -23.51
CA ASN A 446 31.03 7.24 -23.73
C ASN A 446 31.60 5.98 -24.42
N ASP A 447 31.09 5.67 -25.61
CA ASP A 447 31.43 4.48 -26.40
C ASP A 447 31.20 3.15 -25.66
N GLY A 448 30.25 3.15 -24.71
CA GLY A 448 29.88 2.01 -23.89
C GLY A 448 30.82 1.72 -22.72
N CYS A 449 31.73 2.65 -22.41
CA CYS A 449 32.63 2.55 -21.26
C CYS A 449 31.90 2.83 -19.95
N ASP A 450 30.92 3.74 -19.96
CA ASP A 450 30.23 4.23 -18.78
C ASP A 450 28.73 3.91 -18.84
N LEU A 451 28.09 3.93 -17.67
CA LEU A 451 26.66 3.71 -17.52
C LEU A 451 25.98 5.03 -17.22
N HIS A 452 25.08 5.49 -18.08
CA HIS A 452 24.06 6.45 -17.67
C HIS A 452 22.90 5.70 -17.04
N ILE A 453 22.44 6.17 -15.89
CA ILE A 453 21.26 5.65 -15.19
C ILE A 453 20.37 6.83 -14.81
N SER A 454 19.07 6.67 -14.99
CA SER A 454 18.07 7.63 -14.49
C SER A 454 16.87 6.95 -13.86
N VAL A 455 16.22 7.69 -12.95
CA VAL A 455 14.91 7.35 -12.39
C VAL A 455 13.97 8.52 -12.57
N THR A 456 12.73 8.24 -12.99
CA THR A 456 11.66 9.23 -13.08
C THR A 456 10.50 8.80 -12.20
N MET A 457 10.17 9.63 -11.21
CA MET A 457 9.15 9.38 -10.20
C MET A 457 8.10 10.49 -10.28
N PRO A 458 6.97 10.26 -10.97
CA PRO A 458 6.01 11.33 -11.26
C PRO A 458 5.12 11.71 -10.08
N SER A 459 5.10 10.92 -9.01
CA SER A 459 4.04 11.00 -8.01
C SER A 459 4.51 10.91 -6.55
N ILE A 460 5.64 11.55 -6.20
CA ILE A 460 6.19 11.53 -4.83
C ILE A 460 5.36 12.42 -3.90
N GLU A 461 4.77 11.82 -2.87
CA GLU A 461 3.90 12.52 -1.92
C GLU A 461 4.60 12.69 -0.58
N VAL A 462 5.24 13.84 -0.40
CA VAL A 462 6.01 14.15 0.80
C VAL A 462 5.71 15.56 1.32
N GLY A 463 5.89 15.71 2.64
CA GLY A 463 5.88 16.98 3.35
C GLY A 463 6.86 16.97 4.53
N THR A 464 7.22 18.15 5.00
CA THR A 464 8.14 18.35 6.13
C THR A 464 7.46 19.02 7.32
N ILE A 465 6.14 19.26 7.21
CA ILE A 465 5.24 19.69 8.27
C ILE A 465 3.94 18.88 8.26
N GLY A 466 3.35 18.70 9.44
CA GLY A 466 2.09 17.97 9.64
C GLY A 466 2.23 16.45 9.62
N GLY A 467 1.19 15.74 10.06
CA GLY A 467 1.22 14.28 10.18
C GLY A 467 2.32 13.81 11.14
N GLY A 468 3.00 12.71 10.81
CA GLY A 468 4.06 12.14 11.65
C GLY A 468 5.37 12.95 11.69
N THR A 469 5.51 14.01 10.88
CA THR A 469 6.74 14.82 10.82
C THR A 469 7.01 15.61 12.10
N CYS A 470 5.99 15.82 12.94
CA CYS A 470 6.13 16.51 14.22
C CYS A 470 6.71 15.62 15.34
N LEU A 471 6.66 14.29 15.16
CA LEU A 471 7.14 13.34 16.16
C LEU A 471 8.66 13.44 16.30
N THR A 472 9.16 13.37 17.53
CA THR A 472 10.56 13.70 17.87
C THR A 472 11.58 12.91 17.06
N SER A 473 11.37 11.60 16.91
CA SER A 473 12.28 10.70 16.16
C SER A 473 12.28 11.00 14.66
N GLN A 474 11.10 11.22 14.08
CA GLN A 474 10.91 11.53 12.67
C GLN A 474 11.44 12.93 12.33
N ALA A 475 11.20 13.90 13.20
CA ALA A 475 11.74 15.24 13.10
C ALA A 475 13.28 15.25 13.17
N ALA A 476 13.90 14.38 13.96
CA ALA A 476 15.36 14.23 13.99
C ALA A 476 15.91 13.70 12.65
N CYS A 477 15.20 12.75 12.02
CA CYS A 477 15.57 12.25 10.69
C CYS A 477 15.41 13.31 9.59
N LEU A 478 14.35 14.13 9.63
CA LEU A 478 14.21 15.28 8.74
C LEU A 478 15.31 16.33 8.97
N ASN A 479 15.74 16.51 10.22
CA ASN A 479 16.84 17.41 10.57
C ASN A 479 18.19 16.91 10.02
N LEU A 480 18.43 15.59 10.05
CA LEU A 480 19.62 14.98 9.43
C LEU A 480 19.71 15.30 7.93
N LEU A 481 18.56 15.38 7.26
CA LEU A 481 18.45 15.73 5.84
C LEU A 481 18.43 17.26 5.59
N GLY A 482 18.43 18.10 6.63
CA GLY A 482 18.37 19.56 6.50
C GLY A 482 17.01 20.11 6.06
N VAL A 483 15.93 19.32 6.14
CA VAL A 483 14.60 19.68 5.62
C VAL A 483 13.50 19.73 6.69
N LYS A 484 13.85 19.73 7.98
CA LYS A 484 12.86 19.77 9.07
C LYS A 484 12.05 21.06 9.04
N GLY A 485 10.72 20.92 9.10
CA GLY A 485 9.81 22.05 9.28
C GLY A 485 9.55 22.86 8.00
N PRO A 486 8.85 23.99 8.12
CA PRO A 486 8.56 24.85 6.98
C PRO A 486 9.79 25.65 6.57
N ASN A 487 9.93 25.92 5.28
CA ASN A 487 10.90 26.88 4.80
C ASN A 487 10.25 28.28 4.80
N LEU A 488 10.80 29.20 5.60
CA LEU A 488 10.21 30.52 5.81
C LEU A 488 10.46 31.47 4.63
N ASP A 489 11.59 31.33 3.95
CA ASP A 489 11.99 32.21 2.84
C ASP A 489 11.38 31.75 1.51
N SER A 490 11.27 30.44 1.32
CA SER A 490 10.74 29.83 0.10
C SER A 490 9.80 28.67 0.44
N PRO A 491 8.50 28.96 0.75
CA PRO A 491 7.53 27.94 1.12
C PRO A 491 7.47 26.79 0.11
N GLY A 492 7.63 25.56 0.60
CA GLY A 492 7.70 24.34 -0.20
C GLY A 492 9.11 23.89 -0.60
N ALA A 493 10.15 24.70 -0.36
CA ALA A 493 11.52 24.32 -0.69
C ALA A 493 12.01 23.09 0.08
N ASN A 494 11.66 22.95 1.36
CA ASN A 494 12.10 21.80 2.16
C ASN A 494 11.41 20.51 1.66
N ALA A 495 10.11 20.57 1.37
CA ALA A 495 9.41 19.41 0.83
C ALA A 495 9.90 19.04 -0.58
N LYS A 496 10.23 20.03 -1.42
CA LYS A 496 10.82 19.79 -2.75
C LYS A 496 12.17 19.11 -2.64
N LEU A 497 13.04 19.59 -1.74
CA LEU A 497 14.33 18.97 -1.45
C LEU A 497 14.18 17.55 -0.90
N LEU A 498 13.20 17.31 -0.01
CA LEU A 498 12.93 15.95 0.46
C LEU A 498 12.56 15.01 -0.70
N ALA A 499 11.77 15.46 -1.67
CA ALA A 499 11.41 14.65 -2.83
C ALA A 499 12.60 14.35 -3.75
N THR A 500 13.52 15.31 -3.95
CA THR A 500 14.74 15.07 -4.72
C THR A 500 15.68 14.09 -4.01
N ILE A 501 15.80 14.19 -2.68
CA ILE A 501 16.53 13.22 -1.86
C ILE A 501 15.91 11.81 -1.96
N VAL A 502 14.58 11.69 -1.93
CA VAL A 502 13.88 10.42 -2.14
C VAL A 502 14.24 9.82 -3.52
N ALA A 503 14.12 10.61 -4.59
CA ALA A 503 14.45 10.15 -5.95
C ALA A 503 15.93 9.75 -6.10
N GLY A 504 16.86 10.54 -5.56
CA GLY A 504 18.29 10.21 -5.58
C GLY A 504 18.63 8.97 -4.74
N SER A 505 17.92 8.75 -3.63
CA SER A 505 18.04 7.53 -2.83
C SER A 505 17.53 6.31 -3.59
N VAL A 506 16.42 6.45 -4.34
CA VAL A 506 15.90 5.40 -5.22
C VAL A 506 16.89 5.10 -6.34
N LEU A 507 17.47 6.11 -6.99
CA LEU A 507 18.53 5.93 -8.00
C LEU A 507 19.70 5.09 -7.46
N ALA A 508 20.19 5.41 -6.25
CA ALA A 508 21.24 4.65 -5.59
C ALA A 508 20.82 3.19 -5.30
N GLY A 509 19.60 2.99 -4.79
CA GLY A 509 19.03 1.68 -4.54
C GLY A 509 18.92 0.84 -5.81
N GLU A 510 18.34 1.40 -6.87
CA GLU A 510 18.16 0.76 -8.18
C GLU A 510 19.51 0.29 -8.75
N LEU A 511 20.51 1.18 -8.76
CA LEU A 511 21.86 0.88 -9.25
C LEU A 511 22.48 -0.33 -8.53
N SER A 512 22.39 -0.35 -7.20
CA SER A 512 22.97 -1.43 -6.39
C SER A 512 22.25 -2.76 -6.56
N LEU A 513 20.90 -2.76 -6.51
CA LEU A 513 20.12 -4.00 -6.64
C LEU A 513 20.26 -4.61 -8.04
N MET A 514 20.18 -3.79 -9.09
CA MET A 514 20.36 -4.24 -10.47
C MET A 514 21.75 -4.84 -10.66
N ALA A 515 22.78 -4.27 -10.05
CA ALA A 515 24.13 -4.84 -10.07
C ALA A 515 24.24 -6.18 -9.31
N ALA A 516 23.59 -6.30 -8.15
CA ALA A 516 23.56 -7.55 -7.39
C ALA A 516 22.84 -8.68 -8.16
N LEU A 517 21.77 -8.35 -8.88
CA LEU A 517 21.05 -9.28 -9.77
C LEU A 517 21.91 -9.68 -10.97
N ALA A 518 22.49 -8.71 -11.68
CA ALA A 518 23.34 -8.95 -12.85
C ALA A 518 24.60 -9.79 -12.55
N SER A 519 25.07 -9.76 -11.31
CA SER A 519 26.23 -10.53 -10.84
C SER A 519 25.86 -11.83 -10.10
N GLY A 520 24.57 -12.15 -9.93
CA GLY A 520 24.10 -13.35 -9.21
C GLY A 520 24.39 -13.32 -7.70
N GLN A 521 24.60 -12.15 -7.11
CA GLN A 521 25.00 -11.98 -5.70
C GLN A 521 23.82 -11.81 -4.73
N LEU A 522 22.59 -11.68 -5.24
CA LEU A 522 21.41 -11.40 -4.40
C LEU A 522 21.24 -12.42 -3.27
N VAL A 523 21.14 -13.71 -3.62
CA VAL A 523 20.88 -14.78 -2.63
C VAL A 523 21.99 -14.85 -1.58
N LYS A 524 23.26 -14.76 -1.99
CA LYS A 524 24.40 -14.80 -1.06
C LYS A 524 24.37 -13.63 -0.07
N SER A 525 23.95 -12.45 -0.52
CA SER A 525 23.87 -11.25 0.32
C SER A 525 22.71 -11.37 1.31
N HIS A 526 21.52 -11.77 0.85
CA HIS A 526 20.36 -12.00 1.73
C HIS A 526 20.64 -13.08 2.77
N MET A 527 21.31 -14.18 2.41
CA MET A 527 21.67 -15.23 3.37
C MET A 527 22.65 -14.75 4.45
N LYS A 528 23.50 -13.75 4.15
CA LYS A 528 24.49 -13.22 5.10
C LYS A 528 23.91 -12.19 6.07
N TYR A 529 22.99 -11.34 5.61
CA TYR A 529 22.52 -10.18 6.39
C TYR A 529 21.03 -10.22 6.75
N ASN A 530 20.22 -11.05 6.07
CA ASN A 530 18.78 -11.13 6.28
C ASN A 530 18.33 -12.48 6.88
N ARG A 531 19.28 -13.35 7.24
CA ARG A 531 19.05 -14.49 8.12
C ARG A 531 20.06 -14.42 9.26
N SER A 532 19.59 -14.50 10.50
CA SER A 532 20.51 -14.60 11.63
C SER A 532 21.26 -15.93 11.52
N SER A 533 22.57 -15.91 11.66
CA SER A 533 23.38 -17.13 11.82
C SER A 533 23.04 -17.89 13.12
N LYS A 534 22.24 -17.27 14.02
CA LYS A 534 21.73 -17.89 15.25
C LYS A 534 20.60 -18.89 14.98
N ASP A 535 19.72 -18.62 14.00
CA ASP A 535 18.58 -19.51 13.70
C ASP A 535 19.02 -20.83 13.04
N VAL A 536 20.21 -20.87 12.44
CA VAL A 536 20.77 -22.08 11.81
C VAL A 536 21.40 -23.02 12.84
N GLN A 537 21.87 -22.51 13.99
CA GLN A 537 22.47 -23.35 15.03
C GLN A 537 21.43 -24.05 15.91
N GLY A 538 20.21 -23.51 16.04
CA GLY A 538 19.13 -24.12 16.83
C GLY A 538 18.30 -25.18 16.11
N ALA A 539 18.42 -25.30 14.78
CA ALA A 539 17.72 -26.31 13.99
C ALA A 539 18.54 -27.59 13.75
N ALA A 540 19.77 -27.65 14.28
CA ALA A 540 20.71 -28.76 14.09
C ALA A 540 21.22 -29.35 15.42
N SER A 541 20.57 -29.06 16.55
CA SER A 541 20.87 -29.63 17.87
C SER A 541 19.72 -30.48 18.39
#